data_AF-A0A2X2W2W4-F1
#
_entry.id   AF-A0A2X2W2W4-F1
#
_cell.length_a   1.000
_cell.length_b   1.000
_cell.length_c   1.000
_cell.angle_alpha   90.00
_cell.angle_beta   90.00
_cell.angle_gamma   90.00
#
_symmetry.space_group_name_H-M   'P 1'
#
loop_
_entity.id
_entity.type
_entity.pdbx_description
1 polymer ?
#
loop_
_entity_poly.entity_id
_entity_poly.type
_entity_poly.pdbx_seq_one_letter_code
_entity_poly.pdbx_strand_id
1 'polypeptide(L)' 'MLMVCHHLDPDIAEDVAFAESRIRRETIAAEDVLHDLGAFSLTSSDSQAMGRVGEVILRTWQVAHRMKVQRGPVSGGDGR' A
#
# COMPACT_ATOMS: atom_id res chain seq x y z
N MET A 1 -7.04 -12.07 2.74
CA MET A 1 -7.90 -10.94 3.17
C MET A 1 -9.07 -10.80 2.22
N LEU A 2 -8.88 -10.34 0.98
CA LEU A 2 -9.98 -10.08 0.03
C LEU A 2 -10.94 -11.26 -0.17
N MET A 3 -10.40 -12.45 -0.50
CA MET A 3 -11.22 -13.66 -0.71
C MET A 3 -12.15 -13.96 0.47
N VAL A 4 -11.60 -13.94 1.69
CA VAL A 4 -12.37 -14.19 2.93
C VAL A 4 -13.40 -13.09 3.18
N CYS A 5 -13.01 -11.81 3.10
CA CYS A 5 -13.91 -10.69 3.40
C CYS A 5 -15.12 -10.62 2.46
N HIS A 6 -14.98 -11.12 1.24
CA HIS A 6 -16.04 -11.15 0.25
C HIS A 6 -16.67 -12.55 0.06
N HIS A 7 -16.28 -13.53 0.88
CA HIS A 7 -16.75 -14.92 0.79
C HIS A 7 -16.60 -15.53 -0.61
N LEU A 8 -15.48 -15.19 -1.28
CA LEU A 8 -15.16 -15.69 -2.61
C LEU A 8 -14.58 -17.10 -2.54
N ASP A 9 -14.88 -17.91 -3.56
CA ASP A 9 -14.44 -19.29 -3.68
C ASP A 9 -13.20 -19.39 -4.59
N PRO A 10 -12.06 -19.94 -4.12
CA PRO A 10 -10.88 -20.13 -4.97
C PRO A 10 -11.08 -21.14 -6.12
N ASP A 11 -12.12 -21.97 -6.08
CA ASP A 11 -12.44 -22.94 -7.13
C ASP A 11 -13.36 -22.36 -8.23
N ILE A 12 -13.85 -21.12 -8.05
CA ILE A 12 -14.65 -20.40 -9.05
C ILE A 12 -13.75 -19.40 -9.81
N ALA A 13 -13.63 -19.57 -11.12
CA ALA A 13 -12.72 -18.79 -11.96
C ALA A 13 -13.03 -17.28 -11.94
N GLU A 14 -14.32 -16.91 -11.93
CA GLU A 14 -14.77 -15.52 -11.87
C GLU A 14 -14.42 -14.83 -10.55
N ASP A 15 -14.49 -15.58 -9.44
CA ASP A 15 -14.13 -15.09 -8.11
C ASP A 15 -12.62 -14.82 -8.01
N VAL A 16 -11.82 -15.73 -8.56
CA VAL A 16 -10.37 -15.54 -8.68
C VAL A 16 -10.05 -14.35 -9.58
N ALA A 17 -10.68 -14.26 -10.76
CA ALA A 17 -10.47 -13.14 -11.69
C ALA A 17 -10.86 -11.79 -11.06
N PHE A 18 -11.96 -11.73 -10.30
CA PHE A 18 -12.34 -10.54 -9.54
C PHE A 18 -11.26 -10.17 -8.52
N ALA A 19 -10.77 -11.15 -7.76
CA ALA A 19 -9.73 -10.90 -6.75
C ALA A 19 -8.41 -10.40 -7.37
N GLU A 20 -7.97 -11.02 -8.47
CA GLU A 20 -6.77 -10.62 -9.22
C GLU A 20 -6.90 -9.23 -9.85
N SER A 21 -8.10 -8.87 -10.33
CA SER A 21 -8.36 -7.54 -10.89
C SER A 21 -8.20 -6.41 -9.84
N ARG A 22 -8.38 -6.74 -8.56
CA ARG A 22 -8.33 -5.79 -7.43
C ARG A 22 -6.97 -5.77 -6.74
N ILE A 23 -6.33 -6.93 -6.54
CA ILE A 23 -5.01 -7.02 -5.86
C ILE A 23 -3.88 -6.97 -6.89
N ARG A 24 -3.51 -5.75 -7.29
CA ARG A 24 -2.52 -5.50 -8.36
C ARG A 24 -1.18 -5.05 -7.80
N ARG A 25 -0.12 -5.80 -8.09
CA ARG A 25 1.24 -5.50 -7.60
C ARG A 25 1.75 -4.16 -8.11
N GLU A 26 1.41 -3.83 -9.35
CA GLU A 26 1.84 -2.63 -10.07
C GLU A 26 1.34 -1.38 -9.34
N THR A 27 0.06 -1.35 -8.98
CA THR A 27 -0.54 -0.18 -8.31
C THR A 27 -0.11 -0.07 -6.85
N ILE A 28 0.13 -1.19 -6.16
CA ILE A 28 0.66 -1.19 -4.79
C ILE A 28 2.11 -0.66 -4.78
N ALA A 29 2.95 -1.07 -5.73
CA ALA A 29 4.31 -0.55 -5.84
C ALA A 29 4.34 0.93 -6.26
N ALA A 30 3.39 1.37 -7.09
CA ALA A 30 3.26 2.76 -7.48
C ALA A 30 2.84 3.66 -6.30
N GLU A 31 1.99 3.17 -5.39
CA GLU A 31 1.55 3.91 -4.19
C GLU A 31 2.74 4.37 -3.33
N ASP A 32 3.72 3.50 -3.07
CA ASP A 32 4.95 3.86 -2.35
C ASP A 32 5.68 5.04 -3.00
N VAL A 33 5.84 4.99 -4.33
CA VAL A 33 6.50 6.05 -5.11
C VAL A 33 5.69 7.35 -5.08
N LEU A 34 4.36 7.27 -5.17
CA LEU A 34 3.48 8.44 -5.13
C LEU A 34 3.50 9.11 -3.75
N HIS A 35 3.62 8.36 -2.66
CA HIS A 35 3.88 8.92 -1.34
C HIS A 35 5.25 9.61 -1.26
N ASP A 36 6.30 8.99 -1.79
CA ASP A 36 7.66 9.56 -1.80
C ASP A 36 7.77 10.86 -2.61
N LEU A 37 6.98 10.96 -3.69
CA LEU A 37 6.84 12.17 -4.50
C LEU A 37 5.92 13.23 -3.87
N GLY A 38 5.25 12.92 -2.75
CA GLY A 38 4.27 13.81 -2.12
C GLY A 38 2.93 13.93 -2.87
N ALA A 39 2.69 13.13 -3.90
CA ALA A 39 1.44 13.12 -4.64
C ALA A 39 0.28 12.57 -3.79
N PHE A 40 0.57 11.67 -2.85
CA PHE A 40 -0.37 11.25 -1.80
C PHE A 40 0.00 11.91 -0.48
N SER A 41 -0.95 12.67 0.08
CA SER A 41 -0.69 13.58 1.21
C SER A 41 -1.15 13.06 2.57
N LEU A 42 -1.78 11.88 2.61
CA LEU A 42 -2.39 11.30 3.82
C LEU A 42 -2.16 9.79 3.86
N THR A 43 -1.87 9.27 5.05
CA THR A 43 -1.94 7.84 5.36
C THR A 43 -3.01 7.62 6.43
N SER A 44 -3.82 6.58 6.29
CA SER A 44 -4.87 6.23 7.26
C SER A 44 -4.83 4.74 7.61
N SER A 45 -5.67 4.29 8.55
CA SER A 45 -5.62 2.93 9.06
C SER A 45 -6.54 1.95 8.34
N ASP A 46 -7.71 2.41 7.89
CA ASP A 46 -8.86 1.55 7.57
C ASP A 46 -9.14 0.49 8.67
N SER A 47 -9.29 0.96 9.90
CA SER A 47 -9.25 0.14 11.12
C SER A 47 -10.29 -0.99 11.11
N GLN A 48 -9.80 -2.23 11.21
CA GLN A 48 -10.61 -3.46 11.22
C GLN A 48 -11.42 -3.73 9.94
N ALA A 49 -11.22 -2.93 8.89
CA ALA A 49 -11.96 -3.00 7.64
C ALA A 49 -11.07 -3.07 6.39
N MET A 50 -9.81 -3.52 6.57
CA MET A 50 -8.73 -3.82 5.60
C MET A 50 -7.37 -3.26 6.07
N GLY A 51 -7.32 -2.59 7.23
CA GLY A 51 -6.06 -2.21 7.85
C GLY A 51 -6.05 -2.19 9.38
N ARG A 52 -4.97 -1.64 9.93
CA ARG A 52 -4.53 -1.85 11.32
C ARG A 52 -4.39 -0.52 12.05
N VAL A 53 -5.25 -0.28 13.04
CA VAL A 53 -5.33 1.00 13.77
C VAL A 53 -4.03 1.39 14.47
N GLY A 54 -3.30 0.41 15.03
CA GLY A 54 -2.05 0.65 15.74
C GLY A 54 -0.82 0.83 14.86
N GLU A 55 -0.95 0.76 13.54
CA GLU A 55 0.21 0.73 12.63
C GLU A 55 0.35 1.95 11.71
N VAL A 56 -0.55 2.95 11.78
CA VAL A 56 -0.52 4.11 10.86
C VAL A 56 0.85 4.76 10.85
N ILE A 57 1.33 5.22 12.02
CA ILE A 57 2.61 5.93 12.13
C ILE A 57 3.77 5.02 11.72
N LEU A 58 3.78 3.76 12.18
CA LEU A 58 4.87 2.83 11.89
C LEU A 58 4.99 2.55 10.38
N ARG A 59 3.85 2.39 9.69
CA ARG A 59 3.81 2.08 8.24
C ARG A 59 4.25 3.28 7.41
N THR A 60 3.87 4.50 7.80
CA THR A 60 4.38 5.73 7.17
C THR A 60 5.92 5.76 7.18
N TRP A 61 6.54 5.45 8.31
CA TRP A 61 8.01 5.41 8.41
C TRP A 61 8.64 4.24 7.66
N GLN A 62 7.96 3.10 7.56
CA GLN A 62 8.44 1.97 6.76
C GLN A 62 8.45 2.26 5.26
N VAL A 63 7.42 2.95 4.74
CA VAL A 63 7.40 3.42 3.34
C VAL A 63 8.55 4.39 3.10
N ALA A 64 8.72 5.40 3.96
CA ALA A 64 9.82 6.35 3.87
C ALA A 64 11.20 5.66 3.89
N HIS A 65 11.39 4.69 4.79
CA HIS A 65 12.60 3.87 4.84
C HIS A 65 12.83 3.10 3.53
N ARG A 66 11.80 2.40 3.03
CA ARG A 66 11.88 1.61 1.79
C ARG A 66 12.18 2.47 0.57
N MET A 67 11.62 3.67 0.50
CA MET A 67 11.85 4.61 -0.60
C MET A 67 13.25 5.20 -0.53
N LYS A 68 13.74 5.60 0.65
CA LYS A 68 15.14 6.00 0.83
C LYS A 68 16.12 4.92 0.40
N VAL A 69 15.88 3.66 0.76
CA VAL A 69 16.74 2.52 0.39
C VAL A 69 16.76 2.28 -1.13
N GLN A 70 15.63 2.43 -1.82
CA GLN A 70 15.50 2.09 -3.24
C GLN A 70 15.76 3.27 -4.19
N ARG A 71 15.44 4.50 -3.77
CA ARG A 71 15.46 5.70 -4.62
C ARG A 71 16.46 6.76 -4.17
N GLY A 72 17.05 6.59 -3.00
CA GLY A 72 17.98 7.57 -2.41
C GLY A 72 17.26 8.75 -1.75
N PRO A 73 18.00 9.81 -1.39
CA PRO A 73 17.43 11.03 -0.82
C PRO A 73 16.48 11.74 -1.79
N VAL A 74 15.39 12.31 -1.28
CA VAL A 74 14.44 13.10 -2.08
C VAL A 74 15.11 14.40 -2.54
N SER A 75 14.97 14.73 -3.82
CA SER A 75 15.46 15.99 -4.39
C SER A 75 14.75 17.19 -3.76
N GLY A 76 15.48 18.08 -3.11
CA GLY A 76 14.93 19.25 -2.42
C GLY A 76 14.68 19.04 -0.92
N GLY A 77 14.92 17.84 -0.39
CA GLY A 77 15.14 17.69 1.04
C GLY A 77 16.45 18.38 1.39
N ASP A 78 16.38 19.47 2.16
CA ASP A 78 17.54 20.17 2.68
C ASP A 78 18.34 19.18 3.54
N GLY A 79 19.31 18.53 2.89
CA GLY A 79 20.22 17.60 3.51
C GLY A 79 21.10 18.40 4.45
N ARG A 80 20.77 18.37 5.74
CA ARG A 80 21.86 18.07 6.66
C ARG A 80 22.40 16.68 6.37
#